data_AF-A0A960T6S2-F1
#
_entry.id   AF-A0A960T6S2-F1
#
_cell.length_a   1.000
_cell.length_b   1.000
_cell.length_c   1.000
_cell.angle_alpha   90.00
_cell.angle_beta   90.00
_cell.angle_gamma   90.00
#
_symmetry.space_group_name_H-M   'P 1'
#
loop_
_entity.id
_entity.type
_entity.pdbx_description
1 polymer ?
#
loop_
_entity_poly.entity_id
_entity_poly.type
_entity_poly.pdbx_seq_one_letter_code
_entity_poly.pdbx_strand_id
1 'polypeptide(L)'
;MSESKLIARAQGLLEGVRGRTLSMAERRDKAIDLASWLVTESANRLTSTERNVQAQLAGMMRDAHGKAFTTAMTDQCFRSSRPSRVADQLVYLLGKYGVPRFLPFETRWKLGTFKALGTLFPRLFVPAARLVLRREMRRVVVPGEPDRLTKFLKQRFKAGVRINLNHIGE
;
A
#
# COMPACT_ATOMS: atom_id res chain seq x y z
N MET A 1 18.40 3.70 18.42
CA MET A 1 17.03 3.15 18.59
C MET A 1 17.03 2.39 19.90
N SER A 2 16.17 2.75 20.86
CA SER A 2 16.05 1.99 22.11
C SER A 2 15.67 0.54 21.78
N GLU A 3 16.35 -0.41 22.42
CA GLU A 3 16.09 -1.84 22.28
C GLU A 3 14.68 -2.15 22.80
N SER A 4 13.80 -2.66 21.93
CA SER A 4 12.42 -2.95 22.32
C SER A 4 12.39 -4.18 23.21
N LYS A 5 11.88 -4.00 24.43
CA LYS A 5 11.64 -5.10 25.39
C LYS A 5 10.72 -6.18 24.81
N LEU A 6 9.76 -5.80 23.95
CA LEU A 6 8.84 -6.75 23.32
C LEU A 6 9.53 -7.59 22.25
N ILE A 7 10.41 -6.97 21.44
CA ILE A 7 11.22 -7.70 20.47
C ILE A 7 12.19 -8.65 21.16
N ALA A 8 12.85 -8.23 22.24
CA ALA A 8 13.72 -9.09 23.01
C ALA A 8 12.98 -10.32 23.59
N ARG A 9 11.75 -10.13 24.10
CA ARG A 9 10.89 -11.24 24.55
C ARG A 9 10.52 -12.19 23.41
N ALA A 10 10.16 -11.65 22.25
CA ALA A 10 9.83 -12.45 21.07
C ALA A 10 11.02 -13.29 20.59
N GLN A 11 12.22 -12.70 20.55
CA GLN A 11 13.45 -13.41 20.20
C GLN A 11 13.78 -14.51 21.21
N GLY A 12 13.71 -14.22 22.51
CA GLY A 12 13.94 -15.22 23.56
C GLY A 12 12.95 -16.40 23.49
N LEU A 13 11.68 -16.13 23.18
CA LEU A 13 10.69 -17.21 22.97
C LEU A 13 11.05 -18.07 21.76
N LEU A 14 11.42 -17.45 20.62
CA LEU A 14 11.78 -18.16 19.40
C LEU A 14 13.05 -19.02 19.56
N GLU A 15 14.06 -18.49 20.24
CA GLU A 15 15.29 -19.23 20.56
C GLU A 15 15.00 -20.38 21.51
N GLY A 16 14.18 -20.15 22.54
CA GLY A 16 13.82 -21.17 23.54
C GLY A 16 13.01 -22.35 22.99
N VAL A 17 12.33 -22.19 21.85
CA VAL A 17 11.58 -23.27 21.19
C VAL A 17 12.30 -23.88 19.98
N ARG A 18 13.41 -23.28 19.53
CA ARG A 18 14.11 -23.71 18.32
C ARG A 18 14.56 -25.16 18.45
N GLY A 19 14.19 -26.00 17.48
CA GLY A 19 14.54 -27.43 17.46
C GLY A 19 13.78 -28.29 18.47
N ARG A 20 12.80 -27.74 19.21
CA ARG A 20 11.94 -28.50 20.12
C ARG A 20 10.63 -28.89 19.45
N THR A 21 10.18 -30.12 19.69
CA THR A 21 8.82 -30.55 19.35
C THR A 21 7.90 -30.11 20.48
N LEU A 22 6.94 -29.24 20.17
CA LEU A 22 5.93 -28.76 21.10
C LEU A 22 4.62 -29.50 20.86
N SER A 23 3.84 -29.74 21.92
CA SER A 23 2.45 -30.14 21.77
C SER A 23 1.63 -29.04 21.06
N MET A 24 0.45 -29.39 20.54
CA MET A 24 -0.42 -28.43 19.89
C MET A 24 -0.86 -27.29 20.83
N ALA A 25 -1.13 -27.61 22.10
CA ALA A 25 -1.51 -26.61 23.09
C ALA A 25 -0.37 -25.62 23.36
N GLU A 26 0.85 -26.12 23.61
CA GLU A 26 2.01 -25.26 23.82
C GLU A 26 2.35 -24.41 22.60
N ARG A 27 2.24 -24.97 21.39
CA ARG A 27 2.48 -24.22 20.16
C ARG A 27 1.46 -23.10 19.99
N ARG A 28 0.18 -23.37 20.27
CA ARG A 28 -0.89 -22.36 20.22
C ARG A 28 -0.59 -21.22 21.19
N ASP A 29 -0.32 -21.53 22.45
CA ASP A 29 -0.16 -20.52 23.48
C ASP A 29 1.07 -19.63 23.20
N LYS A 30 2.20 -20.25 22.82
CA LYS A 30 3.39 -19.50 22.40
C LYS A 30 3.20 -18.67 21.14
N ALA A 31 2.38 -19.14 20.19
CA ALA A 31 2.05 -18.38 18.98
C ALA A 31 1.18 -17.16 19.31
N ILE A 32 0.24 -17.29 20.26
CA ILE A 32 -0.57 -16.18 20.75
C ILE A 32 0.32 -15.14 21.44
N ASP A 33 1.24 -15.57 22.30
CA ASP A 33 2.18 -14.67 22.98
C ASP A 33 3.05 -13.90 21.97
N LEU A 34 3.64 -14.62 21.02
CA LEU A 34 4.45 -14.03 19.96
C LEU A 34 3.63 -13.02 19.14
N ALA A 35 2.43 -13.39 18.71
CA ALA A 35 1.55 -12.50 17.95
C ALA A 35 1.18 -11.25 18.74
N SER A 36 0.86 -11.39 20.02
CA SER A 36 0.54 -10.29 20.92
C SER A 36 1.69 -9.28 21.03
N TRP A 37 2.92 -9.76 21.24
CA TRP A 37 4.09 -8.88 21.31
C TRP A 37 4.40 -8.20 19.97
N LEU A 38 4.30 -8.93 18.85
CA LEU A 38 4.56 -8.37 17.52
C LEU A 38 3.52 -7.31 17.13
N VAL A 39 2.24 -7.56 17.37
CA VAL A 39 1.17 -6.60 17.08
C VAL A 39 1.32 -5.35 17.95
N THR A 40 1.62 -5.53 19.25
CA THR A 40 1.82 -4.41 20.17
C THR A 40 3.04 -3.56 19.77
N GLU A 41 4.16 -4.19 19.45
CA GLU A 41 5.35 -3.46 19.00
C GLU A 41 5.11 -2.75 17.66
N SER A 42 4.42 -3.41 16.72
CA SER A 42 4.05 -2.80 15.45
C SER A 42 3.20 -1.55 15.66
N ALA A 43 2.20 -1.61 16.55
CA ALA A 43 1.37 -0.47 16.93
C ALA A 43 2.19 0.70 17.51
N ASN A 44 3.19 0.39 18.35
CA ASN A 44 4.07 1.40 18.96
C ASN A 44 5.00 2.08 17.94
N ARG A 45 5.34 1.41 16.84
CA ARG A 45 6.27 1.91 15.81
C ARG A 45 5.58 2.59 14.63
N LEU A 46 4.26 2.49 14.53
CA LEU A 46 3.50 3.06 13.43
C LEU A 46 3.74 4.57 13.30
N THR A 47 4.10 5.01 12.10
CA THR A 47 4.18 6.45 11.78
C THR A 47 2.78 7.03 11.56
N SER A 48 2.65 8.36 11.62
CA SER A 48 1.39 9.06 11.30
C SER A 48 0.93 8.75 9.87
N THR A 49 1.87 8.71 8.91
CA THR A 49 1.59 8.37 7.52
C THR A 49 1.04 6.96 7.37
N GLU A 50 1.64 5.97 8.05
CA GLU A 50 1.16 4.58 8.01
C GLU A 50 -0.20 4.42 8.68
N ARG A 51 -0.44 5.12 9.81
CA ARG A 51 -1.77 5.16 10.44
C ARG A 51 -2.84 5.68 9.48
N ASN A 52 -2.54 6.75 8.73
CA ASN A 52 -3.48 7.29 7.75
C ASN A 52 -3.79 6.29 6.62
N VAL A 53 -2.77 5.58 6.12
CA VAL A 53 -2.97 4.53 5.10
C VAL A 53 -3.80 3.38 5.66
N GLN A 54 -3.53 2.93 6.90
CA GLN A 54 -4.32 1.88 7.55
C GLN A 54 -5.79 2.31 7.74
N ALA A 55 -6.04 3.53 8.20
CA ALA A 55 -7.40 4.06 8.34
C ALA A 55 -8.13 4.14 6.99
N GLN A 56 -7.42 4.55 5.93
CA GLN A 56 -7.95 4.59 4.57
C GLN A 56 -8.32 3.19 4.05
N LEU A 57 -7.46 2.19 4.27
CA LEU A 57 -7.71 0.79 3.91
C LEU A 57 -8.91 0.22 4.70
N ALA A 58 -8.97 0.49 6.00
CA ALA A 58 -10.11 0.10 6.83
C ALA A 58 -11.42 0.75 6.35
N GLY A 59 -11.36 2.01 5.94
CA GLY A 59 -12.48 2.71 5.31
C GLY A 59 -12.92 2.07 4.00
N MET A 60 -11.97 1.66 3.15
CA MET A 60 -12.25 0.96 1.89
C MET A 60 -13.01 -0.35 2.12
N MET A 61 -12.69 -1.09 3.19
CA MET A 61 -13.39 -2.33 3.52
C MET A 61 -14.89 -2.11 3.79
N ARG A 62 -15.26 -0.90 4.24
CA ARG A 62 -16.64 -0.49 4.54
C ARG A 62 -17.31 0.27 3.38
N ASP A 63 -16.58 0.57 2.31
CA ASP A 63 -17.06 1.32 1.14
C ASP A 63 -17.08 0.42 -0.11
N ALA A 64 -18.19 -0.31 -0.30
CA ALA A 64 -18.33 -1.27 -1.39
C ALA A 64 -18.19 -0.62 -2.78
N HIS A 65 -18.80 0.55 -2.98
CA HIS A 65 -18.70 1.30 -4.23
C HIS A 65 -17.29 1.87 -4.44
N GLY A 66 -16.67 2.43 -3.40
CA GLY A 66 -15.31 2.93 -3.46
C GLY A 66 -14.27 1.85 -3.77
N LYS A 67 -14.47 0.66 -3.21
CA LYS A 67 -13.67 -0.53 -3.53
C LYS A 67 -13.84 -0.94 -5.00
N ALA A 68 -15.08 -1.06 -5.48
CA ALA A 68 -15.36 -1.36 -6.88
C ALA A 68 -14.77 -0.32 -7.85
N PHE A 69 -14.86 0.97 -7.50
CA PHE A 69 -14.23 2.05 -8.24
C PHE A 69 -12.71 1.85 -8.31
N THR A 70 -12.05 1.59 -7.19
CA THR A 70 -10.60 1.47 -7.12
C THR A 70 -10.12 0.28 -7.96
N THR A 71 -10.77 -0.87 -7.84
CA THR A 71 -10.47 -2.05 -8.67
C THR A 71 -10.64 -1.74 -10.16
N ALA A 72 -11.78 -1.18 -10.56
CA ALA A 72 -12.04 -0.86 -11.97
C ALA A 72 -11.09 0.22 -12.52
N MET A 73 -10.76 1.22 -11.71
CA MET A 73 -9.86 2.30 -12.11
C MET A 73 -8.44 1.78 -12.33
N THR A 74 -7.92 0.97 -11.40
CA THR A 74 -6.58 0.36 -11.53
C THR A 74 -6.51 -0.59 -12.72
N ASP A 75 -7.58 -1.36 -12.97
CA ASP A 75 -7.63 -2.31 -14.07
C ASP A 75 -7.77 -1.63 -15.44
N GLN A 76 -8.63 -0.61 -15.56
CA GLN A 76 -9.11 -0.14 -16.87
C GLN A 76 -8.51 1.20 -17.30
N CYS A 77 -8.32 2.16 -16.39
CA CYS A 77 -8.07 3.56 -16.77
C CYS A 77 -6.76 3.76 -17.52
N PHE A 78 -5.72 2.98 -17.21
CA PHE A 78 -4.37 3.22 -17.75
C PHE A 78 -3.93 2.21 -18.82
N ARG A 79 -4.86 1.39 -19.33
CA ARG A 79 -4.58 0.49 -20.48
C ARG A 79 -4.34 1.24 -21.79
N SER A 80 -4.85 2.47 -21.91
CA SER A 80 -4.63 3.31 -23.09
C SER A 80 -3.53 4.35 -22.86
N SER A 81 -2.70 4.55 -23.88
CA SER A 81 -1.74 5.66 -23.93
C SER A 81 -2.42 7.00 -24.22
N ARG A 82 -3.61 7.01 -24.84
CA ARG A 82 -4.34 8.21 -25.29
C ARG A 82 -5.00 8.95 -24.11
N PRO A 83 -4.61 10.20 -23.79
CA PRO A 83 -5.17 10.93 -22.65
C PRO A 83 -6.69 11.11 -22.69
N SER A 84 -7.28 11.38 -23.85
CA SER A 84 -8.75 11.51 -23.96
C SER A 84 -9.46 10.24 -23.50
N ARG A 85 -9.00 9.08 -23.96
CA ARG A 85 -9.61 7.79 -23.60
C ARG A 85 -9.49 7.49 -22.11
N VAL A 86 -8.35 7.83 -21.50
CA VAL A 86 -8.14 7.67 -20.04
C VAL A 86 -9.10 8.58 -19.27
N ALA A 87 -9.25 9.84 -19.70
CA ALA A 87 -10.15 10.80 -19.07
C ALA A 87 -11.60 10.34 -19.16
N ASP A 88 -12.06 9.94 -20.35
CA ASP A 88 -13.41 9.42 -20.57
C ASP A 88 -13.70 8.22 -19.66
N GLN A 89 -12.77 7.27 -19.59
CA GLN A 89 -12.92 6.09 -18.75
C GLN A 89 -12.98 6.46 -17.26
N LEU A 90 -12.10 7.33 -16.80
CA LEU A 90 -12.08 7.74 -15.39
C LEU A 90 -13.34 8.51 -15.01
N VAL A 91 -13.84 9.42 -15.86
CA VAL A 91 -15.11 10.13 -15.65
C VAL A 91 -16.29 9.17 -15.66
N TYR A 92 -16.32 8.19 -16.58
CA TYR A 92 -17.33 7.14 -16.60
C TYR A 92 -17.36 6.35 -15.28
N LEU A 93 -16.21 5.91 -14.77
CA LEU A 93 -16.13 5.19 -13.50
C LEU A 93 -16.56 6.06 -12.30
N LEU A 94 -16.18 7.34 -12.29
CA LEU A 94 -16.63 8.31 -11.27
C LEU A 94 -18.14 8.63 -11.37
N GLY A 95 -18.73 8.48 -12.55
CA GLY A 95 -20.17 8.52 -12.76
C GLY A 95 -20.86 7.28 -12.20
N LYS A 96 -20.33 6.09 -12.52
CA LYS A 96 -20.91 4.80 -12.17
C LYS A 96 -20.83 4.47 -10.67
N TYR A 97 -19.67 4.70 -10.05
CA TYR A 97 -19.41 4.30 -8.67
C TYR A 97 -19.38 5.47 -7.69
N GLY A 98 -19.34 6.71 -8.19
CA GLY A 98 -19.13 7.90 -7.38
C GLY A 98 -17.68 8.08 -6.94
N VAL A 99 -17.44 9.15 -6.18
CA VAL A 99 -16.13 9.42 -5.56
C VAL A 99 -16.03 8.59 -4.28
N PRO A 100 -14.98 7.75 -4.10
CA PRO A 100 -14.87 6.90 -2.91
C PRO A 100 -14.84 7.71 -1.61
N ARG A 101 -15.66 7.30 -0.64
CA ARG A 101 -15.84 8.01 0.64
C ARG A 101 -14.68 7.78 1.60
N PHE A 102 -13.99 6.65 1.47
CA PHE A 102 -12.82 6.31 2.27
C PHE A 102 -11.60 7.20 1.99
N LEU A 103 -11.61 7.95 0.88
CA LEU A 103 -10.50 8.83 0.51
C LEU A 103 -10.48 10.10 1.37
N PRO A 104 -9.28 10.63 1.69
CA PRO A 104 -9.14 11.94 2.31
C PRO A 104 -9.86 13.03 1.51
N PHE A 105 -10.35 14.05 2.21
CA PHE A 105 -11.12 15.15 1.61
C PHE A 105 -10.43 15.77 0.39
N GLU A 106 -9.13 16.07 0.49
CA GLU A 106 -8.35 16.61 -0.62
C GLU A 106 -8.37 15.72 -1.86
N THR A 107 -8.26 14.41 -1.68
CA THR A 107 -8.28 13.46 -2.80
C THR A 107 -9.68 13.35 -3.41
N ARG A 108 -10.73 13.42 -2.57
CA ARG A 108 -12.11 13.48 -3.05
C ARG A 108 -12.36 14.74 -3.86
N TRP A 109 -11.85 15.89 -3.43
CA TRP A 109 -11.90 17.13 -4.20
C TRP A 109 -11.20 17.02 -5.54
N LYS A 110 -9.96 16.51 -5.57
CA LYS A 110 -9.22 16.30 -6.83
C LYS A 110 -10.00 15.40 -7.80
N LEU A 111 -10.62 14.33 -7.31
CA LEU A 111 -11.47 13.45 -8.13
C LEU A 111 -12.76 14.13 -8.59
N GLY A 112 -13.38 14.96 -7.74
CA GLY A 112 -14.52 15.79 -8.12
C GLY A 112 -14.19 16.78 -9.22
N THR A 113 -13.06 17.49 -9.11
CA THR A 113 -12.54 18.37 -10.15
C THR A 113 -12.23 17.61 -11.43
N PHE A 114 -11.60 16.43 -11.32
CA PHE A 114 -11.35 15.57 -12.49
C PHE A 114 -12.67 15.16 -13.16
N LYS A 115 -13.71 14.79 -12.38
CA LYS A 115 -15.02 14.43 -12.92
C LYS A 115 -15.62 15.56 -13.75
N ALA A 116 -15.48 16.80 -13.29
CA ALA A 116 -16.06 17.97 -13.95
C ALA A 116 -15.25 18.45 -15.18
N LEU A 117 -13.91 18.44 -15.10
CA LEU A 117 -13.03 19.11 -16.07
C LEU A 117 -12.10 18.18 -16.83
N GLY A 118 -12.02 16.90 -16.44
CA GLY A 118 -11.02 15.96 -16.93
C GLY A 118 -11.12 15.67 -18.42
N THR A 119 -12.34 15.63 -18.97
CA THR A 119 -12.60 15.43 -20.40
C THR A 119 -12.36 16.68 -21.24
N LEU A 120 -12.45 17.87 -20.64
CA LEU A 120 -12.19 19.15 -21.32
C LEU A 120 -10.69 19.39 -21.50
N PHE A 121 -9.88 19.06 -20.49
CA PHE A 121 -8.42 19.23 -20.54
C PHE A 121 -7.65 17.91 -20.27
N PRO A 122 -7.86 16.85 -21.07
CA PRO A 122 -7.29 15.52 -20.79
C PRO A 122 -5.76 15.52 -20.83
N ARG A 123 -5.16 16.38 -21.66
CA ARG A 123 -3.69 16.55 -21.76
C ARG A 123 -3.06 17.11 -20.49
N LEU A 124 -3.83 17.77 -19.63
CA LEU A 124 -3.36 18.30 -18.34
C LEU A 124 -3.68 17.33 -17.20
N PHE A 125 -4.96 16.92 -17.10
CA PHE A 125 -5.44 16.14 -15.96
C PHE A 125 -4.93 14.71 -15.93
N VAL A 126 -4.79 14.04 -17.08
CA VAL A 126 -4.34 12.63 -17.11
C VAL A 126 -2.88 12.49 -16.70
N PRO A 127 -1.93 13.29 -17.20
CA PRO A 127 -0.55 13.24 -16.70
C PRO A 127 -0.46 13.53 -15.20
N ALA A 128 -1.24 14.48 -14.68
CA ALA A 128 -1.29 14.76 -13.25
C ALA A 128 -1.80 13.56 -12.44
N ALA A 129 -2.88 12.90 -12.89
CA ALA A 129 -3.39 11.69 -12.26
C ALA A 129 -2.36 10.54 -12.29
N ARG A 130 -1.68 10.34 -13.44
CA ARG A 130 -0.59 9.35 -13.55
C ARG A 130 0.56 9.66 -12.60
N LEU A 131 0.92 10.93 -12.42
CA LEU A 131 1.99 11.32 -11.51
C LEU A 131 1.63 11.00 -10.05
N VAL A 132 0.40 11.29 -9.63
CA VAL A 132 -0.09 10.96 -8.28
C VAL A 132 -0.06 9.46 -8.06
N LEU A 133 -0.59 8.67 -9.00
CA LEU A 133 -0.57 7.20 -8.89
C LEU A 133 0.85 6.64 -8.86
N ARG A 134 1.76 7.12 -9.71
CA ARG A 134 3.17 6.72 -9.68
C ARG A 134 3.80 7.03 -8.32
N ARG A 135 3.51 8.19 -7.72
CA ARG A 135 4.03 8.55 -6.40
C ARG A 135 3.54 7.59 -5.32
N GLU A 136 2.27 7.20 -5.34
CA GLU A 136 1.74 6.23 -4.37
C GLU A 136 2.32 4.83 -4.59
N MET A 137 2.46 4.39 -5.83
CA MET A 137 3.01 3.06 -6.14
C MET A 137 4.48 2.92 -5.73
N ARG A 138 5.26 4.02 -5.66
CA ARG A 138 6.67 3.97 -5.19
C ARG A 138 6.84 3.46 -3.76
N ARG A 139 5.77 3.40 -2.96
CA ARG A 139 5.80 2.80 -1.62
C ARG A 139 5.94 1.27 -1.67
N VAL A 140 5.47 0.65 -2.76
CA VAL A 140 5.36 -0.81 -2.89
C VAL A 140 6.08 -1.37 -4.13
N VAL A 141 6.25 -0.56 -5.18
CA VAL A 141 6.99 -0.92 -6.40
C VAL A 141 8.29 -0.12 -6.44
N VAL A 142 9.40 -0.85 -6.55
CA VAL A 142 10.74 -0.26 -6.72
C VAL A 142 10.94 0.10 -8.19
N PRO A 143 11.51 1.28 -8.52
CA PRO A 143 11.84 1.62 -9.90
C PRO A 143 12.84 0.63 -10.51
N GLY A 144 12.57 0.17 -11.74
CA GLY A 144 13.39 -0.82 -12.44
C GLY A 144 14.66 -0.25 -13.09
N GLU A 145 14.83 1.07 -13.13
CA GLU A 145 16.02 1.68 -13.73
C GLU A 145 17.30 1.28 -12.96
N PRO A 146 18.38 0.82 -13.64
CA PRO A 146 19.54 0.20 -13.01
C PRO A 146 20.14 1.01 -11.85
N ASP A 147 20.31 2.31 -12.01
CA ASP A 147 20.89 3.18 -10.99
C ASP A 147 20.01 3.28 -9.74
N ARG A 148 18.69 3.39 -9.93
CA ARG A 148 17.71 3.51 -8.84
C ARG A 148 17.56 2.19 -8.11
N LEU A 149 17.47 1.09 -8.87
CA LEU A 149 17.39 -0.25 -8.31
C LEU A 149 18.65 -0.59 -7.51
N THR A 150 19.84 -0.37 -8.08
CA THR A 150 21.12 -0.63 -7.40
C THR A 150 21.24 0.17 -6.11
N LYS A 151 20.85 1.45 -6.11
CA LYS A 151 20.83 2.28 -4.90
C LYS A 151 19.90 1.70 -3.83
N PHE A 152 18.69 1.28 -4.22
CA PHE A 152 17.73 0.66 -3.30
C PHE A 152 18.27 -0.64 -2.70
N LEU A 153 18.82 -1.53 -3.53
CA LEU A 153 19.38 -2.82 -3.08
C LEU A 153 20.54 -2.62 -2.09
N LYS A 154 21.48 -1.71 -2.39
CA LYS A 154 22.59 -1.38 -1.48
C LYS A 154 22.10 -0.85 -0.13
N GLN A 155 21.08 0.00 -0.13
CA GLN A 155 20.50 0.54 1.11
C GLN A 155 19.86 -0.56 1.97
N ARG A 156 19.10 -1.47 1.35
CA ARG A 156 18.44 -2.58 2.05
C ARG A 156 19.42 -3.63 2.56
N PHE A 157 20.46 -3.94 1.78
CA PHE A 157 21.56 -4.81 2.22
C PHE A 157 22.27 -4.24 3.45
N LYS A 158 22.61 -2.93 3.44
CA LYS A 158 23.20 -2.25 4.62
C LYS A 158 22.28 -2.26 5.85
N ALA A 159 20.96 -2.33 5.65
CA ALA A 159 19.98 -2.46 6.72
C ALA A 159 19.78 -3.91 7.21
N GLY A 160 20.56 -4.88 6.71
CA GLY A 160 20.43 -6.30 7.07
C GLY A 160 19.18 -6.98 6.50
N VAL A 161 18.52 -6.37 5.51
CA VAL A 161 17.28 -6.88 4.91
C VAL A 161 17.62 -7.76 3.71
N ARG A 162 17.19 -9.03 3.75
CA ARG A 162 17.19 -9.92 2.58
C ARG A 162 16.04 -9.55 1.65
N ILE A 163 16.31 -9.53 0.35
CA ILE A 163 15.34 -9.09 -0.66
C ILE A 163 15.09 -10.25 -1.62
N ASN A 164 13.80 -10.48 -1.93
CA ASN A 164 13.38 -11.26 -3.08
C ASN A 164 12.87 -10.28 -4.15
N LEU A 165 13.42 -10.34 -5.36
CA LEU A 165 13.03 -9.47 -6.46
C LEU A 165 12.04 -10.19 -7.37
N ASN A 166 10.85 -9.62 -7.53
CA ASN A 166 9.89 -10.03 -8.54
C ASN A 166 9.79 -8.92 -9.59
N HIS A 167 10.05 -9.27 -10.85
CA HIS A 167 9.91 -8.33 -11.96
C HIS A 167 8.43 -8.26 -12.39
N ILE A 168 7.87 -7.05 -12.41
CA ILE A 168 6.45 -6.84 -12.72
C ILE A 168 6.32 -6.45 -14.20
N GLY A 169 5.63 -7.27 -14.98
CA GLY A 169 5.33 -7.02 -16.39
C GLY A 169 5.62 -8.23 -17.27
N GLU A 170 5.28 -8.09 -18.55
CA GLU A 170 5.72 -8.94 -19.67
C GLU A 170 6.83 -8.21 -20.44
#